data_AF-A0A292YE08-F1
#
_entry.id   AF-A0A292YE08-F1
#
_cell.length_a   1.000
_cell.length_b   1.000
_cell.length_c   1.000
_cell.angle_alpha   90.00
_cell.angle_beta   90.00
_cell.angle_gamma   90.00
#
_symmetry.space_group_name_H-M   'P 1'
#
loop_
_entity.id
_entity.type
_entity.pdbx_description
1 polymer ?
#
loop_
_entity_poly.entity_id
_entity_poly.type
_entity_poly.pdbx_seq_one_letter_code
_entity_poly.pdbx_strand_id
1 'polypeptide(L)'
;MIPGSGDFMMKLSQIWGFKGWNKMPEFLSPGWLFVITTITLGVGIGVLAQPQLVVRFMTVKSKKELNRAVLIGGIFILAMTGVIFVVGSLSNAWYFENYGGKNSLEAAGAIGKVIPHFINTAMPHWFGFIFLFALISAAMSTLSSQFHTMGTAVGKDIFETFGADKNKTTYWTKIGIVIVILFSVFLAYKFQKAPAIIARSTAIFFALCASVFLPAFIFGLFSKRVTKPAAIASMLIGFFVSLFWLLFCHFKEAKALGVAKALFGVNSILGHSKWAFVDAMVIALPLSTLTLIIVSILTKPDPNTIKKAFGPRG
;
A
#
# COMPACT_ATOMS: atom_id res chain seq x y z
N MET A 1 6.11 -26.85 -21.32
CA MET A 1 7.23 -26.47 -20.41
C MET A 1 6.89 -26.90 -19.02
N ILE A 2 7.84 -27.49 -18.31
CA ILE A 2 7.67 -27.89 -16.90
C ILE A 2 7.68 -26.62 -16.06
N PRO A 3 6.61 -26.30 -15.30
CA PRO A 3 6.61 -25.16 -14.39
C PRO A 3 7.80 -25.27 -13.41
N GLY A 4 8.62 -24.21 -13.35
CA GLY A 4 9.78 -24.14 -12.46
C GLY A 4 11.11 -24.64 -13.05
N SER A 5 11.18 -25.09 -14.31
CA SER A 5 12.47 -25.37 -14.96
C SER A 5 13.26 -24.07 -15.25
N GLY A 6 14.58 -24.17 -15.41
CA GLY A 6 15.43 -23.02 -15.77
C GLY A 6 14.95 -22.29 -17.03
N ASP A 7 14.54 -23.03 -18.06
CA ASP A 7 13.96 -22.46 -19.29
C ASP A 7 12.60 -21.78 -19.06
N PHE A 8 11.78 -22.33 -18.17
CA PHE A 8 10.51 -21.71 -17.79
C PHE A 8 10.74 -20.40 -17.04
N MET A 9 11.69 -20.37 -16.10
CA MET A 9 12.06 -19.18 -15.35
C MET A 9 12.72 -18.12 -16.24
N MET A 10 13.56 -18.54 -17.19
CA MET A 10 14.19 -17.66 -18.18
C MET A 10 13.15 -17.03 -19.12
N LYS A 11 12.20 -17.80 -19.64
CA LYS A 11 11.09 -17.24 -20.44
C LYS A 11 10.19 -16.34 -19.62
N LEU A 12 9.88 -16.70 -18.38
CA LEU A 12 9.08 -15.87 -17.48
C LEU A 12 9.79 -14.54 -17.18
N SER A 13 11.11 -14.57 -16.98
CA SER A 13 11.92 -13.37 -16.74
C SER A 13 11.96 -12.48 -17.99
N GLN A 14 12.12 -13.07 -19.19
CA GLN A 14 12.06 -12.33 -20.46
C GLN A 14 10.69 -11.66 -20.68
N ILE A 15 9.58 -12.34 -20.38
CA ILE A 15 8.23 -11.75 -20.46
C ILE A 15 8.07 -10.57 -19.49
N TRP A 16 8.76 -10.62 -18.34
CA TRP A 16 8.80 -9.54 -17.37
C TRP A 16 9.81 -8.43 -17.71
N GLY A 17 10.55 -8.54 -18.81
CA GLY A 17 11.59 -7.60 -19.22
C GLY A 17 12.84 -7.67 -18.36
N PHE A 18 13.11 -8.79 -17.69
CA PHE A 18 14.27 -8.95 -16.83
C PHE A 18 15.58 -8.82 -17.64
N LYS A 19 16.45 -7.89 -17.26
CA LYS A 19 17.75 -7.62 -17.91
C LYS A 19 18.96 -8.04 -17.06
N GLY A 20 18.74 -8.84 -16.02
CA GLY A 20 19.74 -9.24 -15.04
C GLY A 20 19.45 -8.68 -13.65
N TRP A 21 20.10 -9.26 -12.63
CA TRP A 21 19.83 -9.00 -11.22
C TRP A 21 20.29 -7.63 -10.73
N ASN A 22 21.18 -6.99 -11.47
CA ASN A 22 21.74 -5.66 -11.20
C ASN A 22 21.17 -4.57 -12.12
N LYS A 23 20.15 -4.89 -12.93
CA LYS A 23 19.56 -3.95 -13.88
C LYS A 23 18.05 -3.86 -13.66
N MET A 24 17.53 -2.65 -13.82
CA MET A 24 16.10 -2.40 -13.93
C MET A 24 15.52 -3.29 -15.04
N PRO A 25 14.29 -3.83 -14.89
CA PRO A 25 13.60 -4.42 -16.01
C PRO A 25 13.50 -3.44 -17.19
N GLU A 26 13.34 -3.96 -18.40
CA GLU A 26 13.20 -3.18 -19.61
C GLU A 26 12.13 -2.11 -19.47
N PHE A 27 12.41 -0.89 -19.93
CA PHE A 27 11.47 0.22 -19.85
C PHE A 27 10.10 -0.17 -20.44
N LEU A 28 9.03 0.08 -19.67
CA LEU A 28 7.64 -0.27 -20.00
C LEU A 28 7.37 -1.78 -20.21
N SER A 29 8.27 -2.66 -19.79
CA SER A 29 7.96 -4.08 -19.64
C SER A 29 6.97 -4.29 -18.48
N PRO A 30 6.26 -5.43 -18.44
CA PRO A 30 5.39 -5.77 -17.31
C PRO A 30 6.10 -5.71 -15.95
N GLY A 31 7.37 -6.13 -15.88
CA GLY A 31 8.15 -6.06 -14.66
C GLY A 31 8.52 -4.62 -14.27
N TRP A 32 8.88 -3.78 -15.24
CA TRP A 32 9.16 -2.37 -14.99
C TRP A 32 7.90 -1.64 -14.49
N LEU A 33 6.75 -1.89 -15.14
CA LEU A 33 5.48 -1.30 -14.75
C LEU A 33 5.06 -1.76 -13.35
N PHE A 34 5.22 -3.03 -13.03
CA PHE A 34 4.95 -3.51 -11.67
C PHE A 34 5.86 -2.85 -10.62
N VAL A 35 7.18 -2.79 -10.87
CA VAL A 35 8.13 -2.19 -9.93
C VAL A 35 7.84 -0.70 -9.75
N ILE A 36 7.68 0.06 -10.84
CA ILE A 36 7.49 1.51 -10.76
C ILE A 36 6.09 1.87 -10.30
N THR A 37 5.04 1.33 -10.93
CA THR A 37 3.68 1.78 -10.68
C THR A 37 3.10 1.16 -9.40
N THR A 38 3.29 -0.13 -9.16
CA THR A 38 2.71 -0.82 -8.01
C THR A 38 3.58 -0.69 -6.77
N ILE A 39 4.87 -1.01 -6.87
CA ILE A 39 5.76 -1.04 -5.71
C ILE A 39 6.25 0.36 -5.33
N THR A 40 6.82 1.12 -6.27
CA THR A 40 7.39 2.43 -5.96
C THR A 40 6.33 3.50 -5.78
N LEU A 41 5.46 3.70 -6.79
CA LEU A 41 4.43 4.74 -6.74
C LEU A 41 3.28 4.31 -5.82
N GLY A 42 2.70 3.14 -6.05
CA GLY A 42 1.53 2.65 -5.28
C GLY A 42 1.78 2.64 -3.78
N VAL A 43 2.89 2.02 -3.34
CA VAL A 43 3.26 2.05 -1.91
C VAL A 43 3.79 3.42 -1.51
N GLY A 44 4.73 4.02 -2.24
CA GLY A 44 5.39 5.27 -1.83
C GLY A 44 4.43 6.46 -1.68
N ILE A 45 3.56 6.69 -2.66
CA ILE A 45 2.55 7.76 -2.62
C ILE A 45 1.39 7.35 -1.69
N GLY A 46 0.98 6.08 -1.71
CA GLY A 46 -0.12 5.58 -0.89
C GLY A 46 0.07 5.73 0.61
N VAL A 47 1.33 5.71 1.09
CA VAL A 47 1.65 6.03 2.50
C VAL A 47 1.10 7.39 2.93
N LEU A 48 1.18 8.41 2.06
CA LEU A 48 0.80 9.78 2.42
C LEU A 48 -0.69 9.94 2.77
N ALA A 49 -1.53 9.04 2.29
CA ALA A 49 -2.98 9.13 2.37
C ALA A 49 -3.60 8.20 3.43
N GLN A 50 -2.77 7.56 4.25
CA GLN A 50 -3.21 6.57 5.21
C GLN A 50 -3.91 7.18 6.43
N PRO A 51 -5.13 6.74 6.78
CA PRO A 51 -5.86 7.27 7.93
C PRO A 51 -5.08 7.19 9.25
N GLN A 52 -4.39 6.07 9.49
CA GLN A 52 -3.60 5.85 10.70
C GLN A 52 -2.45 6.85 10.87
N LEU A 53 -1.85 7.33 9.77
CA LEU A 53 -0.78 8.32 9.83
C LEU A 53 -1.34 9.72 10.04
N VAL A 54 -2.45 10.05 9.39
CA VAL A 54 -3.14 11.33 9.55
C VAL A 54 -3.58 11.54 10.99
N VAL A 55 -4.17 10.52 11.62
CA VAL A 55 -4.55 10.58 13.05
C VAL A 55 -3.34 10.85 13.92
N ARG A 56 -2.18 10.22 13.66
CA ARG A 56 -0.93 10.48 14.39
C ARG A 56 -0.42 11.91 14.21
N PHE A 57 -0.48 12.46 12.99
CA PHE A 57 -0.09 13.86 12.75
C PHE A 57 -0.95 14.86 13.53
N MET A 58 -2.23 14.57 13.71
CA MET A 58 -3.13 15.40 14.53
C MET A 58 -2.82 15.35 16.04
N THR A 59 -2.10 14.33 16.51
CA THR A 59 -1.72 14.19 17.92
C THR A 59 -0.36 14.82 18.27
N VAL A 60 0.34 15.40 17.29
CA VAL A 60 1.64 16.04 17.51
C VAL A 60 1.47 17.30 18.36
N LYS A 61 2.25 17.38 19.46
CA LYS A 61 2.11 18.41 20.50
C LYS A 61 2.31 19.85 20.00
N SER A 62 3.17 20.07 19.02
CA SER A 62 3.46 21.40 18.50
C SER A 62 3.98 21.40 17.07
N LYS A 63 3.87 22.55 16.40
CA LYS A 63 4.43 22.77 15.05
C LYS A 63 5.96 22.62 15.03
N LYS A 64 6.65 22.97 16.13
CA LYS A 64 8.12 22.84 16.22
C LYS A 64 8.56 21.37 16.15
N GLU A 65 7.85 20.50 16.86
CA GLU A 65 8.10 19.05 16.82
C GLU A 65 7.79 18.47 15.44
N LEU A 66 6.71 18.92 14.81
CA LEU A 66 6.38 18.51 13.43
C LEU A 66 7.49 18.90 12.44
N ASN A 67 7.99 20.14 12.49
CA ASN A 67 9.05 20.61 11.59
C ASN A 67 10.37 19.83 11.78
N ARG A 68 10.74 19.50 13.03
CA ARG A 68 11.92 18.67 13.32
C ARG A 68 11.76 17.25 12.79
N ALA A 69 10.57 16.67 12.95
CA ALA A 69 10.26 15.33 12.48
C ALA A 69 10.37 15.19 10.95
N VAL A 70 10.05 16.24 10.18
CA VAL A 70 10.17 16.22 8.71
C VAL A 70 11.62 15.99 8.26
N LEU A 71 12.58 16.69 8.86
CA LEU A 71 14.00 16.56 8.49
C LEU A 71 14.54 15.16 8.82
N ILE A 72 14.33 14.73 10.06
CA ILE A 72 14.79 13.42 10.56
C ILE A 72 14.11 12.31 9.74
N GLY A 73 12.79 12.41 9.54
CA GLY A 73 12.00 11.46 8.77
C GLY A 73 12.45 11.37 7.31
N GLY A 74 12.76 12.50 6.66
CA GLY A 74 13.24 12.52 5.28
C GLY A 74 14.56 11.74 5.10
N ILE A 75 15.56 12.00 5.95
CA ILE A 75 16.84 11.29 5.92
C ILE A 75 16.63 9.81 6.25
N PHE A 76 15.84 9.52 7.28
CA PHE A 76 15.58 8.15 7.72
C PHE A 76 14.89 7.30 6.64
N ILE A 77 13.86 7.84 5.97
CA ILE A 77 13.16 7.13 4.89
C ILE A 77 14.11 6.83 3.74
N LEU A 78 14.93 7.80 3.32
CA LEU A 78 15.92 7.59 2.25
C LEU A 78 16.94 6.51 2.63
N ALA A 79 17.49 6.59 3.84
CA ALA A 79 18.46 5.61 4.33
C ALA A 79 17.86 4.21 4.41
N MET A 80 16.67 4.06 5.03
CA MET A 80 16.01 2.75 5.17
C MET A 80 15.63 2.14 3.82
N THR A 81 15.16 2.96 2.87
CA THR A 81 14.84 2.51 1.52
C THR A 81 16.11 2.00 0.81
N GLY A 82 17.21 2.75 0.87
CA GLY A 82 18.50 2.33 0.33
C GLY A 82 18.99 1.01 0.93
N VAL A 83 18.92 0.87 2.26
CA VAL A 83 19.32 -0.37 2.95
C VAL A 83 18.51 -1.57 2.45
N ILE A 84 17.18 -1.46 2.35
CA ILE A 84 16.33 -2.60 1.93
C ILE A 84 16.65 -3.04 0.51
N PHE A 85 16.81 -2.10 -0.43
CA PHE A 85 17.13 -2.44 -1.83
C PHE A 85 18.54 -3.01 -2.00
N VAL A 86 19.52 -2.50 -1.24
CA VAL A 86 20.90 -3.01 -1.26
C VAL A 86 20.98 -4.40 -0.61
N VAL A 87 20.34 -4.61 0.54
CA VAL A 87 20.32 -5.93 1.20
C VAL A 87 19.64 -6.97 0.30
N GLY A 88 18.52 -6.60 -0.34
CA GLY A 88 17.85 -7.48 -1.30
C GLY A 88 18.74 -7.89 -2.47
N SER A 89 19.42 -6.93 -3.11
CA SER A 89 20.30 -7.21 -4.24
C SER A 89 21.56 -7.98 -3.84
N LEU A 90 22.20 -7.62 -2.72
CA LEU A 90 23.38 -8.32 -2.20
C LEU A 90 23.06 -9.74 -1.77
N SER A 91 21.91 -9.97 -1.12
CA SER A 91 21.48 -11.33 -0.77
C SER A 91 21.40 -12.20 -2.02
N ASN A 92 20.90 -11.66 -3.13
CA ASN A 92 20.80 -12.37 -4.40
C ASN A 92 22.18 -12.68 -5.02
N ALA A 93 23.16 -11.79 -4.89
CA ALA A 93 24.54 -12.05 -5.29
C ALA A 93 25.15 -13.19 -4.47
N TRP A 94 24.94 -13.19 -3.15
CA TRP A 94 25.41 -14.28 -2.28
C TRP A 94 24.78 -15.63 -2.64
N TYR A 95 23.48 -15.67 -2.97
CA TYR A 95 22.83 -16.90 -3.43
C TYR A 95 23.44 -17.41 -4.75
N PHE A 96 23.74 -16.50 -5.68
CA PHE A 96 24.35 -16.87 -6.94
C PHE A 96 25.70 -17.58 -6.74
N GLU A 97 26.53 -17.06 -5.84
CA GLU A 97 27.84 -17.65 -5.52
C GLU A 97 27.73 -18.98 -4.75
N ASN A 98 26.80 -19.07 -3.80
CA ASN A 98 26.74 -20.20 -2.84
C ASN A 98 25.75 -21.31 -3.22
N TYR A 99 24.85 -21.08 -4.18
CA TYR A 99 23.81 -22.04 -4.60
C TYR A 99 23.93 -22.42 -6.09
N GLY A 100 25.15 -22.46 -6.61
CA GLY A 100 25.43 -22.95 -7.96
C GLY A 100 24.78 -22.09 -9.06
N GLY A 101 24.86 -20.78 -8.93
CA GLY A 101 24.31 -19.82 -9.89
C GLY A 101 22.79 -19.59 -9.77
N LYS A 102 22.12 -20.22 -8.81
CA LYS A 102 20.69 -19.99 -8.55
C LYS A 102 20.45 -18.60 -7.96
N ASN A 103 19.34 -18.00 -8.33
CA ASN A 103 18.91 -16.77 -7.68
C ASN A 103 18.25 -17.03 -6.32
N SER A 104 18.06 -15.96 -5.55
CA SER A 104 17.48 -16.00 -4.21
C SER A 104 16.10 -16.66 -4.15
N LEU A 105 15.25 -16.45 -5.16
CA LEU A 105 13.91 -17.02 -5.21
C LEU A 105 13.94 -18.53 -5.47
N GLU A 106 14.79 -18.98 -6.38
CA GLU A 106 14.99 -20.40 -6.70
C GLU A 106 15.62 -21.17 -5.54
N ALA A 107 16.61 -20.57 -4.88
CA ALA A 107 17.29 -21.16 -3.73
C ALA A 107 16.37 -21.26 -2.50
N ALA A 108 15.62 -20.20 -2.18
CA ALA A 108 14.73 -20.17 -1.01
C ALA A 108 13.33 -20.77 -1.28
N GLY A 109 12.97 -21.00 -2.54
CA GLY A 109 11.69 -21.56 -3.00
C GLY A 109 10.48 -20.63 -2.95
N ALA A 110 10.54 -19.51 -2.21
CA ALA A 110 9.48 -18.51 -2.16
C ALA A 110 10.00 -17.12 -1.75
N ILE A 111 9.41 -16.06 -2.31
CA ILE A 111 9.80 -14.66 -2.05
C ILE A 111 9.86 -14.35 -0.55
N GLY A 112 8.85 -14.78 0.22
CA GLY A 112 8.79 -14.55 1.66
C GLY A 112 9.79 -15.33 2.50
N LYS A 113 10.50 -16.31 1.91
CA LYS A 113 11.51 -17.13 2.59
C LYS A 113 12.94 -16.66 2.32
N VAL A 114 13.15 -15.80 1.33
CA VAL A 114 14.48 -15.37 0.87
C VAL A 114 15.35 -14.83 2.02
N ILE A 115 14.85 -13.83 2.75
CA ILE A 115 15.59 -13.18 3.83
C ILE A 115 15.72 -14.10 5.07
N PRO A 116 14.64 -14.76 5.56
CA PRO A 116 14.79 -15.72 6.65
C PRO A 116 15.79 -16.85 6.36
N HIS A 117 15.76 -17.40 5.14
CA HIS A 117 16.70 -18.43 4.73
C HIS A 117 18.13 -17.88 4.68
N PHE A 118 18.34 -16.71 4.06
CA PHE A 118 19.64 -16.05 4.01
C PHE A 118 20.23 -15.83 5.40
N ILE A 119 19.42 -15.37 6.35
CA ILE A 119 19.88 -15.15 7.74
C ILE A 119 20.28 -16.45 8.41
N ASN A 120 19.53 -17.54 8.21
CA ASN A 120 19.85 -18.82 8.81
C ASN A 120 21.09 -19.51 8.19
N THR A 121 21.42 -19.20 6.93
CA THR A 121 22.52 -19.86 6.20
C THR A 121 23.79 -19.02 6.09
N ALA A 122 23.66 -17.70 6.02
CA ALA A 122 24.77 -16.78 5.72
C ALA A 122 25.27 -15.99 6.95
N MET A 123 24.45 -15.87 8.00
CA MET A 123 24.76 -15.03 9.16
C MET A 123 25.09 -15.88 10.39
N PRO A 124 25.85 -15.33 11.36
CA PRO A 124 26.08 -16.00 12.64
C PRO A 124 24.77 -16.29 13.38
N HIS A 125 24.70 -17.41 14.10
CA HIS A 125 23.48 -17.84 14.81
C HIS A 125 22.87 -16.77 15.72
N TRP A 126 23.69 -15.97 16.41
CA TRP A 126 23.20 -14.92 17.30
C TRP A 126 22.39 -13.84 16.56
N PHE A 127 22.72 -13.58 15.29
CA PHE A 127 22.05 -12.56 14.49
C PHE A 127 20.60 -12.93 14.18
N GLY A 128 20.31 -14.23 14.02
CA GLY A 128 18.95 -14.72 13.81
C GLY A 128 18.00 -14.31 14.94
N PHE A 129 18.44 -14.34 16.20
CA PHE A 129 17.63 -13.90 17.34
C PHE A 129 17.36 -12.41 17.31
N ILE A 130 18.39 -11.59 17.05
CA ILE A 130 18.25 -10.14 16.96
C ILE A 130 17.30 -9.77 15.82
N PHE A 131 17.45 -10.40 14.67
CA PHE A 131 16.55 -10.20 13.53
C PHE A 131 15.11 -10.54 13.88
N LEU A 132 14.88 -11.70 14.53
CA LEU A 132 13.54 -12.12 14.93
C LEU A 132 12.90 -11.12 15.91
N PHE A 133 13.64 -10.68 16.93
CA PHE A 133 13.13 -9.70 17.89
C PHE A 133 12.86 -8.33 17.25
N ALA A 134 13.75 -7.86 16.38
CA ALA A 134 13.55 -6.63 15.64
C ALA A 134 12.32 -6.70 14.72
N LEU A 135 12.13 -7.83 14.02
CA LEU A 135 10.98 -8.08 13.15
C LEU A 135 9.67 -8.09 13.95
N ILE A 136 9.62 -8.80 15.08
CA ILE A 136 8.43 -8.84 15.94
C ILE A 136 8.14 -7.45 16.53
N SER A 137 9.17 -6.74 17.00
CA SER A 137 9.03 -5.39 17.54
C SER A 137 8.45 -4.41 16.50
N ALA A 138 9.00 -4.43 15.28
CA ALA A 138 8.50 -3.61 14.17
C ALA A 138 7.05 -3.95 13.82
N ALA A 139 6.72 -5.25 13.73
CA ALA A 139 5.35 -5.71 13.45
C ALA A 139 4.36 -5.24 14.53
N MET A 140 4.70 -5.40 15.81
CA MET A 140 3.84 -5.00 16.94
C MET A 140 3.60 -3.49 16.98
N SER A 141 4.64 -2.67 16.69
CA SER A 141 4.50 -1.21 16.64
C SER A 141 3.51 -0.74 15.56
N THR A 142 3.44 -1.47 14.44
CA THR A 142 2.52 -1.18 13.33
C THR A 142 1.13 -1.73 13.62
N LEU A 143 1.03 -2.99 14.05
CA LEU A 143 -0.24 -3.66 14.36
C LEU A 143 -1.03 -2.88 15.43
N SER A 144 -0.36 -2.40 16.48
CA SER A 144 -1.01 -1.61 17.53
C SER A 144 -1.74 -0.39 16.97
N SER A 145 -1.10 0.38 16.08
CA SER A 145 -1.79 1.50 15.41
C SER A 145 -2.92 1.06 14.49
N GLN A 146 -2.71 0.01 13.70
CA GLN A 146 -3.73 -0.44 12.75
C GLN A 146 -4.98 -0.92 13.49
N PHE A 147 -4.82 -1.72 14.54
CA PHE A 147 -5.94 -2.17 15.37
C PHE A 147 -6.65 -0.99 16.02
N HIS A 148 -5.90 -0.01 16.56
CA HIS A 148 -6.52 1.18 17.11
C HIS A 148 -7.33 1.95 16.07
N THR A 149 -6.77 2.22 14.89
CA THR A 149 -7.45 2.95 13.82
C THR A 149 -8.70 2.22 13.32
N MET A 150 -8.62 0.90 13.12
CA MET A 150 -9.77 0.09 12.71
C MET A 150 -10.85 0.06 13.81
N GLY A 151 -10.45 -0.05 15.07
CA GLY A 151 -11.35 0.05 16.21
C GLY A 151 -12.08 1.39 16.28
N THR A 152 -11.34 2.49 16.13
CA THR A 152 -11.93 3.84 16.15
C THR A 152 -12.85 4.08 14.97
N ALA A 153 -12.55 3.53 13.79
CA ALA A 153 -13.45 3.60 12.65
C ALA A 153 -14.77 2.90 12.94
N VAL A 154 -14.74 1.72 13.58
CA VAL A 154 -15.96 1.04 14.03
C VAL A 154 -16.70 1.85 15.08
N GLY A 155 -16.05 2.19 16.20
CA GLY A 155 -16.73 2.84 17.33
C GLY A 155 -17.20 4.26 17.04
N LYS A 156 -16.35 5.07 16.40
CA LYS A 156 -16.60 6.50 16.20
C LYS A 156 -17.20 6.81 14.83
N ASP A 157 -16.68 6.22 13.75
CA ASP A 157 -17.14 6.59 12.41
C ASP A 157 -18.42 5.84 12.00
N ILE A 158 -18.60 4.59 12.46
CA ILE A 158 -19.82 3.82 12.22
C ILE A 158 -20.80 4.04 13.38
N PHE A 159 -20.51 3.52 14.58
CA PHE A 159 -21.51 3.46 15.66
C PHE A 159 -22.03 4.84 16.10
N GLU A 160 -21.17 5.83 16.36
CA GLU A 160 -21.66 7.18 16.72
C GLU A 160 -22.45 7.84 15.56
N THR A 161 -22.02 7.66 14.31
CA THR A 161 -22.74 8.21 13.14
C THR A 161 -24.13 7.60 12.97
N PHE A 162 -24.31 6.33 13.32
CA PHE A 162 -25.60 5.64 13.35
C PHE A 162 -26.42 5.90 14.63
N GLY A 163 -25.98 6.81 15.50
CA GLY A 163 -26.74 7.26 16.68
C GLY A 163 -26.47 6.48 17.97
N ALA A 164 -25.40 5.69 18.03
CA ALA A 164 -25.00 5.05 19.28
C ALA A 164 -24.57 6.07 20.35
N ASP A 165 -24.79 5.72 21.61
CA ASP A 165 -24.41 6.55 22.75
C ASP A 165 -22.90 6.80 22.80
N LYS A 166 -22.50 8.08 22.78
CA LYS A 166 -21.11 8.55 22.85
C LYS A 166 -20.39 8.08 24.12
N ASN A 167 -21.13 7.85 25.21
CA ASN A 167 -20.54 7.34 26.44
C ASN A 167 -20.05 5.88 26.30
N LYS A 168 -20.54 5.17 25.27
CA LYS A 168 -20.18 3.77 24.98
C LYS A 168 -19.21 3.63 23.80
N THR A 169 -18.72 4.72 23.21
CA THR A 169 -17.80 4.67 22.06
C THR A 169 -16.55 3.83 22.35
N THR A 170 -15.96 3.96 23.54
CA THR A 170 -14.78 3.17 23.93
C THR A 170 -15.10 1.68 24.00
N TYR A 171 -16.30 1.32 24.45
CA TYR A 171 -16.75 -0.08 24.49
C TYR A 171 -16.91 -0.65 23.07
N TRP A 172 -17.60 0.07 22.19
CA TRP A 172 -17.75 -0.33 20.78
C TRP A 172 -16.43 -0.38 20.02
N THR A 173 -15.51 0.54 20.33
CA THR A 173 -14.14 0.53 19.80
C THR A 173 -13.41 -0.75 20.20
N LYS A 174 -13.45 -1.15 21.49
CA LYS A 174 -12.81 -2.39 21.96
C LYS A 174 -13.40 -3.63 21.29
N ILE A 175 -14.73 -3.69 21.14
CA ILE A 175 -15.39 -4.79 20.41
C ILE A 175 -14.95 -4.82 18.96
N GLY A 176 -14.94 -3.67 18.28
CA GLY A 176 -14.47 -3.55 16.90
C GLY A 176 -13.04 -4.06 16.74
N ILE A 177 -12.13 -3.70 17.66
CA ILE A 177 -10.76 -4.21 17.69
C ILE A 177 -10.74 -5.74 17.75
N VAL A 178 -11.47 -6.34 18.68
CA VAL A 178 -11.49 -7.81 18.85
C VAL A 178 -12.02 -8.51 17.59
N ILE A 179 -13.14 -8.04 17.03
CA ILE A 179 -13.74 -8.60 15.82
C ILE A 179 -12.75 -8.53 14.65
N VAL A 180 -12.12 -7.37 14.45
CA VAL A 180 -11.16 -7.18 13.36
C VAL A 180 -9.89 -8.01 13.56
N ILE A 181 -9.42 -8.20 14.81
CA ILE A 181 -8.30 -9.11 15.10
C ILE A 181 -8.67 -10.55 14.73
N LEU A 182 -9.83 -11.04 15.17
CA LEU A 182 -10.29 -12.40 14.86
C LEU A 182 -10.39 -12.62 13.35
N PHE A 183 -10.95 -11.65 12.63
CA PHE A 183 -11.04 -11.69 11.17
C PHE A 183 -9.65 -11.67 10.51
N SER A 184 -8.73 -10.84 11.01
CA SER A 184 -7.35 -10.75 10.49
C SER A 184 -6.59 -12.06 10.69
N VAL A 185 -6.73 -12.70 11.86
CA VAL A 185 -6.15 -14.02 12.16
C VAL A 185 -6.74 -15.09 11.25
N PHE A 186 -8.06 -15.10 11.06
CA PHE A 186 -8.72 -16.01 10.12
C PHE A 186 -8.16 -15.87 8.68
N LEU A 187 -8.03 -14.64 8.18
CA LEU A 187 -7.43 -14.39 6.87
C LEU A 187 -5.95 -14.84 6.81
N ALA A 188 -5.18 -14.61 7.87
CA ALA A 188 -3.79 -15.04 7.94
C ALA A 188 -3.64 -16.56 7.77
N TYR A 189 -4.48 -17.37 8.44
CA TYR A 189 -4.51 -18.81 8.25
C TYR A 189 -4.98 -19.22 6.85
N LYS A 190 -6.04 -18.58 6.34
CA LYS A 190 -6.57 -18.86 4.99
C LYS A 190 -5.51 -18.65 3.89
N PHE A 191 -4.65 -17.65 4.05
CA PHE A 191 -3.65 -17.27 3.06
C PHE A 191 -2.21 -17.67 3.41
N GLN A 192 -2.00 -18.52 4.41
CA GLN A 192 -0.67 -18.94 4.86
C GLN A 192 0.23 -19.49 3.73
N LYS A 193 -0.37 -20.19 2.75
CA LYS A 193 0.34 -20.78 1.61
C LYS A 193 0.57 -19.81 0.44
N ALA A 194 0.11 -18.57 0.54
CA ALA A 194 0.19 -17.57 -0.52
C ALA A 194 0.90 -16.27 -0.04
N PRO A 195 2.18 -16.32 0.38
CA PRO A 195 2.86 -15.19 1.02
C PRO A 195 2.91 -13.92 0.14
N ALA A 196 2.95 -14.09 -1.18
CA ALA A 196 2.91 -12.98 -2.13
C ALA A 196 1.57 -12.21 -2.14
N ILE A 197 0.53 -12.71 -1.48
CA ILE A 197 -0.73 -11.98 -1.32
C ILE A 197 -0.55 -10.77 -0.40
N ILE A 198 0.34 -10.84 0.60
CA ILE A 198 0.51 -9.78 1.61
C ILE A 198 0.97 -8.49 0.93
N ALA A 199 2.07 -8.55 0.17
CA ALA A 199 2.60 -7.39 -0.55
C ALA A 199 1.59 -6.82 -1.57
N ARG A 200 0.80 -7.69 -2.22
CA ARG A 200 -0.25 -7.25 -3.17
C ARG A 200 -1.40 -6.55 -2.46
N SER A 201 -1.95 -7.15 -1.40
CA SER A 201 -3.01 -6.54 -0.60
C SER A 201 -2.58 -5.18 -0.03
N THR A 202 -1.33 -5.06 0.40
CA THR A 202 -0.74 -3.77 0.82
C THR A 202 -0.73 -2.77 -0.32
N ALA A 203 -0.22 -3.13 -1.50
CA ALA A 203 -0.20 -2.22 -2.65
C ALA A 203 -1.61 -1.76 -3.06
N ILE A 204 -2.58 -2.68 -3.10
CA ILE A 204 -4.00 -2.39 -3.37
C ILE A 204 -4.56 -1.37 -2.38
N PHE A 205 -4.37 -1.62 -1.08
CA PHE A 205 -4.85 -0.72 -0.03
C PHE A 205 -4.23 0.67 -0.14
N PHE A 206 -2.92 0.74 -0.41
CA PHE A 206 -2.17 2.00 -0.49
C PHE A 206 -2.59 2.80 -1.73
N ALA A 207 -2.73 2.14 -2.89
CA ALA A 207 -3.23 2.73 -4.13
C ALA A 207 -4.66 3.27 -3.97
N LEU A 208 -5.53 2.51 -3.30
CA LEU A 208 -6.89 2.94 -3.00
C LEU A 208 -6.91 4.15 -2.07
N CYS A 209 -6.15 4.12 -0.97
CA CYS A 209 -6.05 5.24 -0.04
C CYS A 209 -5.52 6.51 -0.73
N ALA A 210 -4.47 6.40 -1.54
CA ALA A 210 -3.98 7.53 -2.35
C ALA A 210 -5.10 8.11 -3.20
N SER A 211 -5.78 7.27 -3.97
CA SER A 211 -6.79 7.72 -4.92
C SER A 211 -8.01 8.33 -4.25
N VAL A 212 -8.42 7.83 -3.09
CA VAL A 212 -9.61 8.30 -2.37
C VAL A 212 -9.31 9.55 -1.54
N PHE A 213 -8.24 9.54 -0.74
CA PHE A 213 -8.04 10.55 0.31
C PHE A 213 -7.00 11.62 -0.04
N LEU A 214 -5.98 11.29 -0.83
CA LEU A 214 -4.84 12.19 -1.05
C LEU A 214 -5.24 13.54 -1.67
N PRO A 215 -6.10 13.60 -2.71
CA PRO A 215 -6.50 14.88 -3.29
C PRO A 215 -7.24 15.75 -2.28
N ALA A 216 -8.18 15.15 -1.52
CA ALA A 216 -8.93 15.87 -0.50
C ALA A 216 -8.02 16.40 0.64
N PHE A 217 -7.03 15.61 1.07
CA PHE A 217 -6.08 16.04 2.10
C PHE A 217 -5.19 17.18 1.62
N ILE A 218 -4.56 17.06 0.45
CA ILE A 218 -3.65 18.09 -0.06
C ILE A 218 -4.43 19.39 -0.31
N PHE A 219 -5.50 19.33 -1.08
CA PHE A 219 -6.24 20.54 -1.43
C PHE A 219 -6.97 21.13 -0.22
N GLY A 220 -7.47 20.30 0.71
CA GLY A 220 -8.11 20.79 1.93
C GLY A 220 -7.16 21.54 2.87
N LEU A 221 -5.86 21.22 2.86
CA LEU A 221 -4.86 21.92 3.66
C LEU A 221 -4.34 23.21 3.02
N PHE A 222 -4.26 23.26 1.68
CA PHE A 222 -3.59 24.34 0.97
C PHE A 222 -4.50 25.24 0.15
N SER A 223 -5.78 24.89 -0.04
CA SER A 223 -6.72 25.67 -0.86
C SER A 223 -7.98 26.04 -0.10
N LYS A 224 -8.31 27.35 -0.15
CA LYS A 224 -9.57 27.89 0.38
C LYS A 224 -10.77 27.63 -0.55
N ARG A 225 -10.55 27.08 -1.76
CA ARG A 225 -11.60 26.92 -2.78
C ARG A 225 -12.33 25.58 -2.69
N VAL A 226 -11.76 24.60 -1.98
CA VAL A 226 -12.32 23.24 -1.89
C VAL A 226 -13.66 23.25 -1.16
N THR A 227 -14.61 22.50 -1.69
CA THR A 227 -15.95 22.39 -1.12
C THR A 227 -16.23 20.96 -0.66
N LYS A 228 -17.16 20.80 0.31
CA LYS A 228 -17.63 19.47 0.75
C LYS A 228 -18.09 18.57 -0.40
N PRO A 229 -18.95 19.02 -1.35
CA PRO A 229 -19.35 18.18 -2.48
C PRO A 229 -18.17 17.83 -3.39
N ALA A 230 -17.19 18.71 -3.57
CA ALA A 230 -15.98 18.40 -4.35
C ALA A 230 -15.13 17.30 -3.70
N ALA A 231 -14.96 17.37 -2.37
CA ALA A 231 -14.25 16.34 -1.63
C ALA A 231 -14.95 14.97 -1.73
N ILE A 232 -16.28 14.93 -1.55
CA ILE A 232 -17.05 13.68 -1.66
C ILE A 232 -17.00 13.12 -3.09
N ALA A 233 -17.21 13.97 -4.11
CA ALA A 233 -17.16 13.54 -5.51
C ALA A 233 -15.78 12.97 -5.87
N SER A 234 -14.70 13.64 -5.45
CA SER A 234 -13.33 13.16 -5.58
C SER A 234 -13.16 11.78 -4.94
N MET A 235 -13.55 11.63 -3.67
CA MET A 235 -13.42 10.37 -2.93
C MET A 235 -14.17 9.21 -3.61
N LEU A 236 -15.39 9.46 -4.11
CA LEU A 236 -16.19 8.47 -4.83
C LEU A 236 -15.54 8.08 -6.17
N ILE A 237 -15.07 9.05 -6.96
CA ILE A 237 -14.37 8.77 -8.21
C ILE A 237 -13.08 7.98 -7.96
N GLY A 238 -12.28 8.38 -6.97
CA GLY A 238 -11.09 7.62 -6.57
C GLY A 238 -11.44 6.18 -6.21
N PHE A 239 -12.48 5.97 -5.39
CA PHE A 239 -12.91 4.65 -4.96
C PHE A 239 -13.40 3.79 -6.13
N PHE A 240 -14.36 4.28 -6.92
CA PHE A 240 -14.97 3.49 -7.99
C PHE A 240 -14.02 3.24 -9.16
N VAL A 241 -13.17 4.20 -9.52
CA VAL A 241 -12.16 3.99 -10.56
C VAL A 241 -11.11 2.99 -10.09
N SER A 242 -10.60 3.10 -8.85
CA SER A 242 -9.69 2.09 -8.31
C SER A 242 -10.33 0.71 -8.28
N LEU A 243 -11.57 0.61 -7.81
CA LEU A 243 -12.30 -0.66 -7.74
C LEU A 243 -12.51 -1.26 -9.13
N PHE A 244 -12.98 -0.46 -10.10
CA PHE A 244 -13.12 -0.89 -11.48
C PHE A 244 -11.80 -1.39 -12.05
N TRP A 245 -10.71 -0.64 -11.84
CA TRP A 245 -9.39 -1.01 -12.36
C TRP A 245 -8.91 -2.34 -11.76
N LEU A 246 -9.09 -2.55 -10.46
CA LEU A 246 -8.69 -3.79 -9.77
C LEU A 246 -9.54 -5.00 -10.15
N LEU A 247 -10.85 -4.81 -10.35
CA LEU A 247 -11.77 -5.89 -10.68
C LEU A 247 -11.67 -6.33 -12.14
N PHE A 248 -11.33 -5.41 -13.05
CA PHE A 248 -11.47 -5.62 -14.49
C PHE A 248 -10.21 -5.40 -15.31
N CYS A 249 -9.33 -4.47 -14.94
CA CYS A 249 -8.21 -4.03 -15.77
C CYS A 249 -6.87 -4.64 -15.34
N HIS A 250 -6.52 -4.54 -14.06
CA HIS A 250 -5.22 -4.94 -13.56
C HIS A 250 -5.12 -6.47 -13.49
N PHE A 251 -4.23 -7.05 -14.29
CA PHE A 251 -4.22 -8.48 -14.62
C PHE A 251 -4.11 -9.38 -13.39
N LYS A 252 -3.21 -9.07 -12.45
CA LYS A 252 -2.97 -9.94 -11.28
C LYS A 252 -4.18 -9.99 -10.35
N GLU A 253 -4.87 -8.87 -10.17
CA GLU A 253 -5.97 -8.66 -9.23
C GLU A 253 -7.28 -9.12 -9.86
N ALA A 254 -7.56 -8.70 -11.10
CA ALA A 254 -8.73 -9.15 -11.84
C ALA A 254 -8.75 -10.68 -11.99
N LYS A 255 -7.60 -11.30 -12.27
CA LYS A 255 -7.44 -12.76 -12.31
C LYS A 255 -7.64 -13.41 -10.94
N ALA A 256 -7.14 -12.81 -9.87
CA ALA A 256 -7.26 -13.36 -8.52
C ALA A 256 -8.68 -13.24 -7.95
N LEU A 257 -9.38 -12.14 -8.25
CA LEU A 257 -10.75 -11.87 -7.82
C LEU A 257 -11.78 -12.60 -8.68
N GLY A 258 -11.46 -12.87 -9.96
CA GLY A 258 -12.28 -13.69 -10.84
C GLY A 258 -13.55 -13.01 -11.39
N VAL A 259 -13.81 -11.75 -11.02
CA VAL A 259 -15.01 -11.00 -11.43
C VAL A 259 -15.04 -10.75 -12.95
N ALA A 260 -13.92 -10.32 -13.54
CA ALA A 260 -13.81 -10.18 -15.00
C ALA A 260 -14.06 -11.50 -15.74
N LYS A 261 -13.61 -12.62 -15.17
CA LYS A 261 -13.79 -13.94 -15.76
C LYS A 261 -15.25 -14.38 -15.70
N ALA A 262 -15.93 -14.12 -14.59
CA ALA A 262 -17.34 -14.45 -14.41
C ALA A 262 -18.25 -13.65 -15.37
N LEU A 263 -17.95 -12.36 -15.59
CA LEU A 263 -18.79 -11.47 -16.39
C LEU A 263 -18.46 -11.48 -17.89
N PHE A 264 -17.18 -11.57 -18.24
CA PHE A 264 -16.70 -11.38 -19.62
C PHE A 264 -15.92 -12.58 -20.16
N GLY A 265 -15.74 -13.65 -19.38
CA GLY A 265 -14.94 -14.82 -19.79
C GLY A 265 -13.43 -14.57 -19.87
N VAL A 266 -12.96 -13.36 -19.54
CA VAL A 266 -11.54 -12.96 -19.64
C VAL A 266 -10.92 -12.71 -18.27
N ASN A 267 -9.61 -12.98 -18.12
CA ASN A 267 -8.90 -12.72 -16.87
C ASN A 267 -8.67 -11.21 -16.60
N SER A 268 -8.71 -10.39 -17.64
CA SER A 268 -8.70 -8.92 -17.60
C SER A 268 -9.30 -8.42 -18.92
N ILE A 269 -10.08 -7.34 -18.87
CA ILE A 269 -10.63 -6.67 -20.05
C ILE A 269 -9.51 -6.09 -20.93
N LEU A 270 -8.39 -5.71 -20.31
CA LEU A 270 -7.20 -5.20 -21.01
C LEU A 270 -6.29 -6.31 -21.54
N GLY A 271 -6.68 -7.58 -21.37
CA GLY A 271 -5.92 -8.74 -21.84
C GLY A 271 -4.49 -8.77 -21.32
N HIS A 272 -3.53 -8.96 -22.24
CA HIS A 272 -2.09 -8.93 -21.97
C HIS A 272 -1.43 -7.61 -22.39
N SER A 273 -2.22 -6.54 -22.56
CA SER A 273 -1.67 -5.22 -22.84
C SER A 273 -0.78 -4.74 -21.68
N LYS A 274 0.15 -3.83 -21.98
CA LYS A 274 1.03 -3.21 -20.98
C LYS A 274 0.22 -2.53 -19.86
N TRP A 275 -0.92 -1.93 -20.21
CA TRP A 275 -1.83 -1.27 -19.27
C TRP A 275 -2.41 -2.20 -18.21
N ALA A 276 -2.52 -3.50 -18.48
CA ALA A 276 -2.99 -4.47 -17.50
C ALA A 276 -1.99 -4.68 -16.34
N PHE A 277 -0.77 -4.13 -16.43
CA PHE A 277 0.25 -4.16 -15.37
C PHE A 277 0.49 -2.80 -14.70
N VAL A 278 -0.31 -1.79 -15.06
CA VAL A 278 -0.25 -0.45 -14.48
C VAL A 278 -1.14 -0.41 -13.25
N ASP A 279 -0.58 -0.01 -12.11
CA ASP A 279 -1.30 0.13 -10.85
C ASP A 279 -2.52 1.05 -10.96
N ALA A 280 -3.58 0.71 -10.22
CA ALA A 280 -4.84 1.45 -10.23
C ALA A 280 -4.67 2.93 -9.87
N MET A 281 -3.71 3.26 -9.00
CA MET A 281 -3.45 4.64 -8.58
C MET A 281 -3.05 5.54 -9.75
N VAL A 282 -2.33 5.02 -10.75
CA VAL A 282 -1.86 5.83 -11.90
C VAL A 282 -3.03 6.42 -12.67
N ILE A 283 -4.19 5.76 -12.65
CA ILE A 283 -5.42 6.22 -13.33
C ILE A 283 -6.37 6.90 -12.34
N ALA A 284 -6.60 6.27 -11.19
CA ALA A 284 -7.60 6.72 -10.24
C ALA A 284 -7.21 8.01 -9.51
N LEU A 285 -5.94 8.20 -9.17
CA LEU A 285 -5.48 9.42 -8.46
C LEU A 285 -5.60 10.69 -9.33
N PRO A 286 -5.14 10.72 -10.59
CA PRO A 286 -5.37 11.87 -11.47
C PRO A 286 -6.85 12.15 -11.70
N LEU A 287 -7.67 11.12 -11.96
CA LEU A 287 -9.11 11.31 -12.18
C LEU A 287 -9.80 11.87 -10.94
N SER A 288 -9.50 11.33 -9.76
CA SER A 288 -10.01 11.87 -8.50
C SER A 288 -9.58 13.33 -8.30
N THR A 289 -8.33 13.67 -8.61
CA THR A 289 -7.81 15.03 -8.48
C THR A 289 -8.51 16.00 -9.44
N LEU A 290 -8.70 15.59 -10.68
CA LEU A 290 -9.43 16.38 -11.69
C LEU A 290 -10.88 16.59 -11.27
N THR A 291 -11.56 15.56 -10.79
CA THR A 291 -12.92 15.68 -10.25
C THR A 291 -12.96 16.70 -9.10
N LEU A 292 -12.00 16.64 -8.17
CA LEU A 292 -11.92 17.61 -7.08
C LEU A 292 -11.83 19.04 -7.61
N ILE A 293 -10.94 19.30 -8.56
CA ILE A 293 -10.73 20.63 -9.14
C ILE A 293 -11.99 21.12 -9.85
N ILE A 294 -12.55 20.30 -10.75
CA ILE A 294 -13.72 20.65 -11.55
C ILE A 294 -14.92 20.96 -10.64
N VAL A 295 -15.23 20.06 -9.69
CA VAL A 295 -16.38 20.26 -8.80
C VAL A 295 -16.14 21.44 -7.85
N SER A 296 -14.90 21.70 -7.43
CA SER A 296 -14.58 22.88 -6.63
C SER A 296 -14.82 24.18 -7.40
N ILE A 297 -14.56 24.22 -8.71
CA ILE A 297 -14.86 25.39 -9.55
C ILE A 297 -16.37 25.58 -9.70
N LEU A 298 -17.10 24.49 -9.94
CA LEU A 298 -18.56 24.50 -10.17
C LEU A 298 -19.38 24.78 -8.92
N THR A 299 -18.83 24.57 -7.73
CA THR A 299 -19.54 24.77 -6.45
C THR A 299 -19.02 25.99 -5.70
N LYS A 300 -19.86 26.58 -4.84
CA LYS A 300 -19.47 27.73 -4.02
C LYS A 300 -18.86 27.27 -2.69
N PRO A 301 -17.73 27.83 -2.25
CA PRO A 301 -17.15 27.49 -0.96
C PRO A 301 -18.03 27.99 0.17
N ASP A 302 -18.11 27.21 1.25
CA ASP A 302 -18.77 27.65 2.48
C ASP A 302 -17.86 28.60 3.28
N PRO A 303 -18.24 29.89 3.46
CA PRO A 303 -17.45 30.85 4.21
C PRO A 303 -17.19 30.42 5.66
N ASN A 304 -18.13 29.71 6.29
CA ASN A 304 -17.99 29.27 7.68
C ASN A 304 -16.88 28.21 7.81
N THR A 305 -16.86 27.25 6.89
CA THR A 305 -15.80 26.24 6.81
C THR A 305 -14.43 26.88 6.55
N ILE A 306 -14.34 27.85 5.64
CA ILE A 306 -13.08 28.58 5.38
C ILE A 306 -12.62 29.34 6.62
N LYS A 307 -13.51 30.06 7.29
CA LYS A 307 -13.17 30.83 8.50
C LYS A 307 -12.70 29.90 9.63
N LYS A 308 -13.34 28.74 9.80
CA LYS A 308 -12.94 27.74 10.79
C LYS A 308 -11.57 27.13 10.48
N ALA A 309 -11.28 26.85 9.21
CA ALA A 309 -10.05 26.18 8.80
C ALA A 309 -8.84 27.13 8.68
N PHE A 310 -9.05 28.33 8.14
CA PHE A 310 -7.99 29.28 7.75
C PHE A 310 -8.07 30.63 8.49
N GLY A 311 -9.04 30.83 9.38
CA GLY A 311 -9.15 32.04 10.19
C GLY A 311 -8.03 32.14 11.23
N PRO A 312 -7.80 33.35 11.78
CA PRO A 312 -6.86 33.53 12.88
C PRO A 312 -7.27 32.64 14.05
N ARG A 313 -6.34 31.83 14.54
CA ARG A 313 -6.51 31.04 15.76
C ARG A 313 -6.29 32.00 16.93
N GLY A 314 -7.37 32.40 17.59
CA GLY A 314 -7.33 33.12 18.87
C GLY A 314 -6.77 32.25 19.98
#